data_AF-E9RS31-F1
#
_entry.id   AF-E9RS31-F1
#
_cell.length_a   1.000
_cell.length_b   1.000
_cell.length_c   1.000
_cell.angle_alpha   90.00
_cell.angle_beta   90.00
_cell.angle_gamma   90.00
#
_symmetry.space_group_name_H-M   'P 1'
#
loop_
_entity.id
_entity.type
_entity.pdbx_description
1 polymer ?
#
loop_
_entity_poly.entity_id
_entity_poly.type
_entity_poly.pdbx_seq_one_letter_code
_entity_poly.pdbx_strand_id
1 'polypeptide(L)'
;MKWIEKYKYHMLALLLGLSIFACLMKSISNNQQKEVKKDRNSNVTEEEKKSKGKGTEKEVEDSVVRVVLKTDGFANVAHPEAGFQAAGGLKIQSGDEVRESAPGEVVTICPDDAMFAKGTIHIEPKEEGDLIAVVTLNRGCGVPNYRGKIELFQTAEGVVIVNELSMEQYLYGVVPSEMPASYEPEALKVQAVCARSYAYKQTQGFGYPEYQAHIDDSTAFQVYGNSGEQASTNRAVDETRGQKLWYQDQVITAYYFSTSCGKTTTAEAWGNVSPEKGYLQSAEIKDAERDYEADLPWYRWRAVIPTNVLTNMINLNTQTNIGNVTSMEVTKYGPGGVAQQIVVTGELGSVTIDTENKIRTALGGNGYTIEKQDGTVIDSMALLPSAFFTVEYQDGNYVLDGGGFGHGIGMSQNGANEMAKKGKNYLEILTTFYHDVEVR
;
A
#
# COMPACT_ATOMS: atom_id res chain seq x y z
N MET A 1 20.55 22.35 -15.73
CA MET A 1 19.96 22.29 -14.37
C MET A 1 18.45 21.99 -14.31
N LYS A 2 17.76 21.64 -15.41
CA LYS A 2 16.34 21.21 -15.42
C LYS A 2 16.11 19.74 -15.86
N TRP A 3 17.15 18.91 -15.83
CA TRP A 3 17.10 17.52 -16.35
C TRP A 3 17.13 16.43 -15.25
N ILE A 4 17.40 16.80 -13.99
CA ILE A 4 17.55 15.84 -12.88
C ILE A 4 16.23 15.57 -12.15
N GLU A 5 15.23 16.45 -12.25
CA GLU A 5 13.91 16.22 -11.62
C GLU A 5 13.04 15.23 -12.39
N LYS A 6 13.23 15.08 -13.72
CA LYS A 6 12.41 14.17 -14.54
C LYS A 6 12.75 12.68 -14.32
N TYR A 7 13.96 12.37 -13.84
CA TYR A 7 14.42 10.99 -13.63
C TYR A 7 14.16 10.44 -12.21
N LYS A 8 13.86 11.30 -11.22
CA LYS A 8 13.48 10.83 -9.87
C LYS A 8 12.15 10.09 -9.85
N TYR A 9 11.22 10.45 -10.75
CA TYR A 9 9.90 9.82 -10.86
C TYR A 9 9.93 8.41 -11.49
N HIS A 10 10.95 8.09 -12.30
CA HIS A 10 11.09 6.74 -12.87
C HIS A 10 11.72 5.74 -11.91
N MET A 11 12.57 6.20 -10.98
CA MET A 11 13.07 5.35 -9.90
C MET A 11 12.00 5.02 -8.85
N LEU A 12 11.01 5.91 -8.66
CA LEU A 12 9.91 5.73 -7.71
C LEU A 12 8.96 4.58 -8.13
N ALA A 13 8.73 4.40 -9.44
CA ALA A 13 7.93 3.30 -9.99
C ALA A 13 8.69 1.95 -10.02
N LEU A 14 10.02 1.99 -10.11
CA LEU A 14 10.89 0.81 -10.17
C LEU A 14 11.06 0.10 -8.81
N LEU A 15 10.95 0.85 -7.70
CA LEU A 15 11.04 0.29 -6.34
C LEU A 15 9.70 -0.26 -5.81
N LEU A 16 8.56 0.13 -6.40
CA LEU A 16 7.23 -0.38 -6.07
C LEU A 16 7.00 -1.85 -6.49
N GLY A 17 7.84 -2.41 -7.37
CA GLY A 17 7.73 -3.79 -7.85
C GLY A 17 8.48 -4.85 -7.02
N LEU A 18 9.48 -4.47 -6.22
CA LEU A 18 10.44 -5.43 -5.65
C LEU A 18 10.01 -6.10 -4.33
N SER A 19 8.96 -5.63 -3.67
CA SER A 19 8.63 -6.06 -2.29
C SER A 19 7.34 -6.88 -2.13
N ILE A 20 6.67 -7.24 -3.24
CA ILE A 20 5.39 -7.99 -3.23
C ILE A 20 5.60 -9.50 -2.98
N PHE A 21 6.83 -10.00 -3.12
CA PHE A 21 7.11 -11.44 -3.10
C PHE A 21 7.14 -12.08 -1.69
N ALA A 22 7.33 -11.30 -0.62
CA ALA A 22 7.58 -11.88 0.72
C ALA A 22 6.34 -12.07 1.62
N CYS A 23 5.22 -11.36 1.38
CA CYS A 23 4.14 -11.30 2.38
C CYS A 23 2.95 -12.25 2.16
N LEU A 24 2.66 -12.71 0.93
CA LEU A 24 1.48 -13.57 0.73
C LEU A 24 1.66 -15.03 1.18
N MET A 25 2.89 -15.54 1.28
CA MET A 25 3.16 -16.90 1.76
C MET A 25 2.92 -17.05 3.27
N LYS A 26 3.11 -15.97 4.07
CA LYS A 26 2.91 -16.01 5.53
C LYS A 26 1.44 -15.93 5.94
N SER A 27 0.60 -15.22 5.18
CA SER A 27 -0.85 -15.17 5.46
C SER A 27 -1.58 -16.48 5.13
N ILE A 28 -1.09 -17.26 4.16
CA ILE A 28 -1.69 -18.55 3.79
C ILE A 28 -1.31 -19.64 4.82
N SER A 29 -0.08 -19.60 5.35
CA SER A 29 0.36 -20.54 6.39
C SER A 29 -0.40 -20.38 7.71
N ASN A 30 -0.76 -19.16 8.11
CA ASN A 30 -1.49 -18.90 9.36
C ASN A 30 -2.96 -19.33 9.32
N ASN A 31 -3.57 -19.46 8.13
CA ASN A 31 -4.97 -19.88 8.00
C ASN A 31 -5.16 -21.41 8.05
N GLN A 32 -4.12 -22.21 7.78
CA GLN A 32 -4.23 -23.68 7.84
C GLN A 32 -4.06 -24.27 9.25
N GLN A 33 -3.63 -23.49 10.25
CA GLN A 33 -3.51 -23.98 11.64
C GLN A 33 -4.75 -23.72 12.53
N LYS A 34 -5.76 -22.97 12.05
CA LYS A 34 -6.95 -22.63 12.86
C LYS A 34 -8.13 -23.61 12.73
N GLU A 35 -8.11 -24.60 11.85
CA GLU A 35 -9.25 -25.51 11.62
C GLU A 35 -9.20 -26.86 12.36
N VAL A 36 -8.18 -27.16 13.18
CA VAL A 36 -8.16 -28.40 13.96
C VAL A 36 -8.15 -28.10 15.46
N LYS A 37 -9.33 -27.78 16.00
CA LYS A 37 -9.79 -28.08 17.37
C LYS A 37 -11.04 -27.24 17.70
N LYS A 38 -12.20 -27.71 17.29
CA LYS A 38 -13.45 -27.35 17.95
C LYS A 38 -14.35 -28.57 18.02
N ASP A 39 -14.21 -29.33 19.09
CA ASP A 39 -15.24 -30.27 19.51
C ASP A 39 -15.23 -30.43 21.04
N ARG A 40 -16.41 -30.22 21.63
CA ARG A 40 -16.83 -30.42 23.05
C ARG A 40 -16.25 -29.35 24.01
N ASN A 41 -17.00 -28.71 24.91
CA ASN A 41 -18.16 -29.13 25.66
C ASN A 41 -18.98 -27.91 26.15
N SER A 42 -20.21 -28.20 26.55
CA SER A 42 -21.36 -27.35 26.86
C SER A 42 -21.34 -26.51 28.15
N ASN A 43 -22.31 -25.57 28.18
CA ASN A 43 -23.01 -24.93 29.32
C ASN A 43 -22.23 -24.02 30.28
N VAL A 44 -22.45 -22.70 30.19
CA VAL A 44 -22.84 -21.83 31.33
C VAL A 44 -23.73 -20.69 30.81
N THR A 45 -24.69 -20.35 31.67
CA THR A 45 -25.94 -19.56 31.57
C THR A 45 -25.85 -18.10 31.12
N GLU A 46 -26.95 -17.69 30.48
CA GLU A 46 -27.40 -16.30 30.30
C GLU A 46 -27.60 -15.61 31.66
N GLU A 47 -26.89 -14.52 31.91
CA GLU A 47 -27.35 -13.37 32.69
C GLU A 47 -26.23 -12.31 32.68
N GLU A 48 -26.44 -11.23 31.94
CA GLU A 48 -25.90 -9.86 32.12
C GLU A 48 -25.90 -9.12 30.77
N LYS A 49 -27.10 -8.76 30.31
CA LYS A 49 -27.30 -7.65 29.37
C LYS A 49 -28.22 -6.64 30.04
N LYS A 50 -27.65 -5.56 30.61
CA LYS A 50 -28.09 -4.17 30.42
C LYS A 50 -27.36 -3.16 31.34
N SER A 51 -27.09 -2.00 30.75
CA SER A 51 -26.55 -0.75 31.31
C SER A 51 -25.02 -0.70 31.26
N LYS A 52 -24.33 0.28 30.68
CA LYS A 52 -24.56 1.71 30.35
C LYS A 52 -23.75 2.00 29.06
N GLY A 53 -23.99 2.94 28.17
CA GLY A 53 -24.69 4.23 28.23
C GLY A 53 -23.81 5.24 27.47
N LYS A 54 -24.33 5.80 26.37
CA LYS A 54 -23.88 7.01 25.65
C LYS A 54 -22.37 7.34 25.74
N GLY A 55 -21.60 6.88 24.77
CA GLY A 55 -20.33 7.52 24.42
C GLY A 55 -20.62 8.90 23.82
N THR A 56 -20.18 9.94 24.52
CA THR A 56 -20.21 11.33 24.05
C THR A 56 -19.30 11.51 22.83
N GLU A 57 -19.73 12.34 21.88
CA GLU A 57 -19.06 12.72 20.61
C GLU A 57 -17.70 13.45 20.79
N LYS A 58 -16.97 13.19 21.87
CA LYS A 58 -15.69 13.83 22.24
C LYS A 58 -14.50 12.85 22.35
N GLU A 59 -14.68 11.55 22.13
CA GLU A 59 -13.62 10.53 22.31
C GLU A 59 -12.95 10.05 21.00
N VAL A 60 -13.32 10.58 19.83
CA VAL A 60 -12.75 10.13 18.53
C VAL A 60 -11.46 10.90 18.16
N GLU A 61 -10.98 11.79 19.01
CA GLU A 61 -10.08 12.87 18.57
C GLU A 61 -8.57 12.57 18.53
N ASP A 62 -8.08 11.37 18.89
CA ASP A 62 -6.69 10.99 18.55
C ASP A 62 -6.47 9.47 18.66
N SER A 63 -6.90 8.71 17.65
CA SER A 63 -6.47 7.32 17.54
C SER A 63 -4.96 7.29 17.26
N VAL A 64 -4.20 6.64 18.14
CA VAL A 64 -2.76 6.45 17.99
C VAL A 64 -2.46 5.43 16.90
N VAL A 65 -1.52 5.75 16.01
CA VAL A 65 -0.96 4.85 15.01
C VAL A 65 0.45 4.48 15.43
N ARG A 66 0.81 3.21 15.27
CA ARG A 66 2.12 2.65 15.62
C ARG A 66 2.64 1.91 14.39
N VAL A 67 3.70 2.45 13.79
CA VAL A 67 4.21 2.04 12.47
C VAL A 67 5.60 1.44 12.63
N VAL A 68 5.78 0.20 12.19
CA VAL A 68 7.11 -0.39 12.04
C VAL A 68 7.81 0.28 10.86
N LEU A 69 8.96 0.90 11.11
CA LEU A 69 9.80 1.44 10.05
C LEU A 69 10.73 0.34 9.56
N LYS A 70 10.61 -0.06 8.29
CA LYS A 70 11.44 -1.11 7.69
C LYS A 70 12.82 -0.57 7.29
N THR A 71 13.77 -1.44 6.97
CA THR A 71 15.06 -1.04 6.39
C THR A 71 14.88 -0.42 5.00
N ASP A 72 15.94 0.13 4.43
CA ASP A 72 15.96 0.63 3.05
C ASP A 72 15.37 -0.37 2.05
N GLY A 73 14.67 0.17 1.05
CA GLY A 73 13.89 -0.62 0.08
C GLY A 73 12.68 -1.35 0.69
N PHE A 74 12.30 -1.02 1.93
CA PHE A 74 11.24 -1.67 2.68
C PHE A 74 11.45 -3.18 2.85
N ALA A 75 12.72 -3.62 2.95
CA ALA A 75 13.06 -5.03 2.89
C ALA A 75 12.76 -5.77 4.20
N ASN A 76 13.39 -5.35 5.30
CA ASN A 76 13.37 -6.05 6.58
C ASN A 76 12.82 -5.17 7.70
N VAL A 77 12.44 -5.78 8.82
CA VAL A 77 11.93 -5.07 10.00
C VAL A 77 13.05 -4.71 10.98
N ALA A 78 14.06 -5.57 11.12
CA ALA A 78 15.21 -5.34 12.00
C ALA A 78 16.32 -4.57 11.28
N HIS A 79 16.85 -3.55 11.95
CA HIS A 79 17.95 -2.70 11.51
C HIS A 79 19.25 -3.11 12.23
N PRO A 80 20.40 -3.09 11.56
CA PRO A 80 21.68 -3.39 12.23
C PRO A 80 22.02 -2.36 13.33
N GLU A 81 21.62 -1.11 13.14
CA GLU A 81 21.71 0.01 14.09
C GLU A 81 20.65 1.06 13.74
N ALA A 82 20.31 1.92 14.70
CA ALA A 82 19.32 2.97 14.52
C ALA A 82 19.86 4.33 14.98
N GLY A 83 20.01 5.27 14.04
CA GLY A 83 20.51 6.62 14.31
C GLY A 83 19.40 7.66 14.29
N PHE A 84 19.37 8.55 15.28
CA PHE A 84 18.33 9.56 15.47
C PHE A 84 18.92 10.96 15.66
N GLN A 85 18.22 11.97 15.16
CA GLN A 85 18.61 13.37 15.33
C GLN A 85 17.34 14.25 15.38
N ALA A 86 17.34 15.29 16.21
CA ALA A 86 16.31 16.34 16.21
C ALA A 86 16.94 17.72 16.39
N ALA A 87 16.26 18.76 15.92
CA ALA A 87 16.79 20.13 15.90
C ALA A 87 17.09 20.66 17.31
N GLY A 88 16.17 20.49 18.27
CA GLY A 88 16.30 20.84 19.68
C GLY A 88 16.95 19.76 20.56
N GLY A 89 17.33 18.62 19.96
CA GLY A 89 17.87 17.45 20.66
C GLY A 89 16.78 16.45 21.07
N LEU A 90 17.22 15.31 21.59
CA LEU A 90 16.37 14.16 21.88
C LEU A 90 16.40 13.84 23.37
N LYS A 91 15.26 13.37 23.90
CA LYS A 91 15.16 12.68 25.18
C LYS A 91 15.04 11.18 24.90
N ILE A 92 15.96 10.39 25.45
CA ILE A 92 16.06 8.94 25.30
C ILE A 92 15.83 8.30 26.66
N GLN A 93 14.84 7.43 26.77
CA GLN A 93 14.42 6.84 28.04
C GLN A 93 14.29 5.32 27.93
N SER A 94 14.77 4.59 28.94
CA SER A 94 14.49 3.16 29.13
C SER A 94 14.34 2.86 30.62
N GLY A 95 13.15 2.41 31.03
CA GLY A 95 12.78 2.35 32.44
C GLY A 95 12.95 3.71 33.14
N ASP A 96 13.74 3.73 34.22
CA ASP A 96 14.07 4.95 34.98
C ASP A 96 15.30 5.70 34.44
N GLU A 97 16.03 5.12 33.48
CA GLU A 97 17.19 5.77 32.87
C GLU A 97 16.76 6.77 31.80
N VAL A 98 17.26 8.00 31.91
CA VAL A 98 17.02 9.08 30.94
C VAL A 98 18.35 9.67 30.49
N ARG A 99 18.52 9.80 29.18
CA ARG A 99 19.62 10.51 28.52
C ARG A 99 19.04 11.60 27.64
N GLU A 100 19.80 12.67 27.45
CA GLU A 100 19.43 13.75 26.54
C GLU A 100 20.60 14.01 25.58
N SER A 101 20.27 14.33 24.33
CA SER A 101 21.24 14.79 23.35
C SER A 101 21.23 16.31 23.23
N ALA A 102 22.35 16.87 22.76
CA ALA A 102 22.43 18.27 22.36
C ALA A 102 21.61 18.51 21.07
N PRO A 103 21.19 19.77 20.82
CA PRO A 103 20.60 20.19 19.56
C PRO A 103 21.39 19.71 18.33
N GLY A 104 20.75 18.94 17.44
CA GLY A 104 21.39 18.40 16.24
C GLY A 104 22.44 17.31 16.50
N GLU A 105 22.57 16.78 17.71
CA GLU A 105 23.44 15.62 17.95
C GLU A 105 22.79 14.34 17.43
N VAL A 106 23.59 13.51 16.76
CA VAL A 106 23.17 12.17 16.30
C VAL A 106 23.35 11.17 17.44
N VAL A 107 22.28 10.49 17.79
CA VAL A 107 22.27 9.39 18.76
C VAL A 107 22.12 8.07 18.02
N THR A 108 23.11 7.19 18.11
CA THR A 108 23.06 5.84 17.51
C THR A 108 22.82 4.80 18.59
N ILE A 109 21.83 3.94 18.38
CA ILE A 109 21.49 2.81 19.22
C ILE A 109 21.79 1.52 18.47
N CYS A 110 22.69 0.71 19.03
CA CYS A 110 23.04 -0.62 18.52
C CYS A 110 22.27 -1.70 19.30
N PRO A 111 22.14 -2.92 18.75
CA PRO A 111 21.47 -4.03 19.44
C PRO A 111 22.09 -4.38 20.80
N ASP A 112 23.36 -4.06 21.05
CA ASP A 112 24.05 -4.31 22.32
C ASP A 112 24.03 -3.10 23.29
N ASP A 113 23.24 -2.06 23.01
CA ASP A 113 23.12 -0.91 23.90
C ASP A 113 22.60 -1.33 25.28
N ALA A 114 23.31 -0.91 26.33
CA ALA A 114 22.99 -1.25 27.72
C ALA A 114 21.60 -0.77 28.17
N MET A 115 21.01 0.24 27.51
CA MET A 115 19.66 0.70 27.82
C MET A 115 18.59 -0.37 27.56
N PHE A 116 18.82 -1.33 26.66
CA PHE A 116 17.88 -2.43 26.46
C PHE A 116 17.76 -3.35 27.68
N ALA A 117 18.76 -3.37 28.58
CA ALA A 117 18.67 -4.10 29.84
C ALA A 117 17.63 -3.51 30.82
N LYS A 118 17.12 -2.30 30.55
CA LYS A 118 16.08 -1.62 31.34
C LYS A 118 14.68 -1.69 30.72
N GLY A 119 14.55 -2.24 29.51
CA GLY A 119 13.30 -2.30 28.76
C GLY A 119 13.44 -1.81 27.33
N THR A 120 12.32 -1.49 26.68
CA THR A 120 12.31 -0.82 25.38
C THR A 120 12.81 0.61 25.53
N ILE A 121 13.45 1.12 24.47
CA ILE A 121 13.99 2.49 24.46
C ILE A 121 12.98 3.40 23.78
N HIS A 122 12.58 4.46 24.47
CA HIS A 122 11.69 5.49 23.95
C HIS A 122 12.50 6.76 23.62
N ILE A 123 12.25 7.33 22.45
CA ILE A 123 12.91 8.54 21.96
C ILE A 123 11.84 9.56 21.60
N GLU A 124 11.97 10.75 22.18
CA GLU A 124 11.07 11.89 21.93
C GLU A 124 11.92 13.15 21.65
N PRO A 125 11.44 14.09 20.80
CA PRO A 125 12.11 15.38 20.69
C PRO A 125 12.01 16.14 22.02
N LYS A 126 13.04 16.92 22.35
CA LYS A 126 13.03 17.78 23.55
C LYS A 126 12.08 18.97 23.42
N GLU A 127 11.96 19.48 22.20
CA GLU A 127 11.09 20.60 21.86
C GLU A 127 9.80 20.09 21.22
N GLU A 128 8.65 20.62 21.63
CA GLU A 128 7.37 20.21 21.08
C GLU A 128 7.26 20.60 19.59
N GLY A 129 6.86 19.65 18.75
CA GLY A 129 6.69 19.87 17.31
C GLY A 129 7.94 19.64 16.46
N ASP A 130 9.11 19.42 17.08
CA ASP A 130 10.31 18.98 16.38
C ASP A 130 10.10 17.60 15.73
N LEU A 131 10.79 17.39 14.60
CA LEU A 131 10.80 16.12 13.90
C LEU A 131 12.03 15.30 14.31
N ILE A 132 11.87 13.98 14.35
CA ILE A 132 12.96 13.03 14.55
C ILE A 132 13.42 12.54 13.18
N ALA A 133 14.63 12.91 12.77
CA ALA A 133 15.30 12.34 11.61
C ALA A 133 15.85 10.95 11.97
N VAL A 134 15.58 9.94 11.13
CA VAL A 134 16.21 8.61 11.27
C VAL A 134 17.36 8.54 10.28
N VAL A 135 18.55 8.93 10.73
CA VAL A 135 19.71 9.18 9.86
C VAL A 135 20.35 7.92 9.28
N THR A 136 20.00 6.74 9.82
CA THR A 136 20.40 5.43 9.27
C THR A 136 19.41 4.89 8.24
N LEU A 137 18.36 5.66 7.91
CA LEU A 137 17.41 5.31 6.85
C LEU A 137 17.53 6.24 5.65
N ASN A 138 17.35 5.65 4.47
CA ASN A 138 17.20 6.39 3.23
C ASN A 138 15.88 6.00 2.55
N ARG A 139 15.12 7.02 2.20
CA ARG A 139 13.81 6.95 1.53
C ARG A 139 13.84 7.76 0.24
N GLY A 140 12.71 7.83 -0.47
CA GLY A 140 12.57 8.65 -1.67
C GLY A 140 12.92 10.13 -1.46
N CYS A 141 12.75 10.64 -0.24
CA CYS A 141 13.10 12.00 0.16
C CYS A 141 14.54 12.17 0.69
N GLY A 142 15.36 11.11 0.73
CA GLY A 142 16.64 11.09 1.43
C GLY A 142 16.46 10.61 2.87
N VAL A 143 17.04 11.32 3.84
CA VAL A 143 16.85 11.02 5.27
C VAL A 143 15.42 11.38 5.68
N PRO A 144 14.59 10.40 6.10
CA PRO A 144 13.21 10.66 6.49
C PRO A 144 13.13 11.33 7.87
N ASN A 145 12.09 12.14 8.05
CA ASN A 145 11.79 12.85 9.30
C ASN A 145 10.39 12.45 9.77
N TYR A 146 10.24 12.14 11.06
CA TYR A 146 9.00 11.63 11.62
C TYR A 146 8.50 12.51 12.77
N ARG A 147 7.18 12.65 12.86
CA ARG A 147 6.50 13.24 14.02
C ARG A 147 6.31 12.21 15.13
N GLY A 148 5.98 12.71 16.32
CA GLY A 148 5.62 11.88 17.45
C GLY A 148 6.86 11.30 18.14
N LYS A 149 6.77 10.01 18.48
CA LYS A 149 7.74 9.30 19.31
C LYS A 149 8.28 8.09 18.56
N ILE A 150 9.46 7.64 18.96
CA ILE A 150 10.05 6.39 18.49
C ILE A 150 10.21 5.44 19.68
N GLU A 151 9.85 4.18 19.48
CA GLU A 151 10.13 3.09 20.40
C GLU A 151 11.01 2.05 19.71
N LEU A 152 12.04 1.57 20.42
CA LEU A 152 12.99 0.59 19.92
C LEU A 152 12.86 -0.73 20.67
N PHE A 153 12.88 -1.82 19.91
CA PHE A 153 12.89 -3.19 20.41
C PHE A 153 14.19 -3.87 20.01
N GLN A 154 14.83 -4.54 20.96
CA GLN A 154 15.99 -5.41 20.71
C GLN A 154 15.50 -6.77 20.20
N THR A 155 16.09 -7.25 19.11
CA THR A 155 15.88 -8.62 18.61
C THR A 155 17.23 -9.30 18.33
N ALA A 156 17.21 -10.59 18.00
CA ALA A 156 18.43 -11.31 17.64
C ALA A 156 19.02 -10.82 16.29
N GLU A 157 18.17 -10.28 15.42
CA GLU A 157 18.51 -9.81 14.08
C GLU A 157 18.89 -8.32 14.05
N GLY A 158 18.61 -7.55 15.11
CA GLY A 158 18.93 -6.13 15.18
C GLY A 158 18.03 -5.32 16.11
N VAL A 159 17.82 -4.05 15.76
CA VAL A 159 16.90 -3.12 16.42
C VAL A 159 15.67 -2.94 15.53
N VAL A 160 14.47 -3.09 16.09
CA VAL A 160 13.23 -2.74 15.40
C VAL A 160 12.78 -1.35 15.83
N ILE A 161 12.45 -0.50 14.86
CA ILE A 161 12.05 0.89 15.06
C ILE A 161 10.53 1.00 14.87
N VAL A 162 9.82 1.45 15.89
CA VAL A 162 8.37 1.72 15.84
C VAL A 162 8.13 3.21 16.04
N ASN A 163 7.47 3.85 15.07
CA ASN A 163 7.03 5.24 15.19
C ASN A 163 5.59 5.31 15.71
N GLU A 164 5.37 6.04 16.81
CA GLU A 164 4.08 6.28 17.44
C GLU A 164 3.65 7.74 17.29
N LEU A 165 2.46 7.97 16.75
CA LEU A 165 1.92 9.30 16.48
C LEU A 165 0.40 9.29 16.31
N SER A 166 -0.24 10.47 16.28
CA SER A 166 -1.68 10.56 16.00
C SER A 166 -2.00 10.20 14.55
N MET A 167 -3.25 9.79 14.30
CA MET A 167 -3.74 9.50 12.94
C MET A 167 -3.48 10.64 11.94
N GLU A 168 -3.75 11.89 12.33
CA GLU A 168 -3.57 13.03 11.41
C GLU A 168 -2.09 13.29 11.10
N GLN A 169 -1.20 13.16 12.09
CA GLN A 169 0.24 13.28 11.89
C GLN A 169 0.80 12.14 11.02
N TYR A 170 0.27 10.92 11.18
CA TYR A 170 0.58 9.79 10.29
C TYR A 170 0.22 10.11 8.84
N LEU A 171 -0.95 10.71 8.61
CA LEU A 171 -1.41 11.06 7.27
C LEU A 171 -0.57 12.15 6.59
N TYR A 172 0.05 13.06 7.34
CA TYR A 172 1.03 13.99 6.76
C TYR A 172 2.22 13.28 6.09
N GLY A 173 2.60 12.09 6.59
CA GLY A 173 3.63 11.26 5.98
C GLY A 173 3.12 10.32 4.89
N VAL A 174 1.84 9.90 4.95
CA VAL A 174 1.25 8.98 3.94
C VAL A 174 0.83 9.70 2.67
N VAL A 175 0.04 10.78 2.78
CA VAL A 175 -0.53 11.44 1.60
C VAL A 175 0.53 11.83 0.56
N PRO A 176 1.64 12.51 0.91
CA PRO A 176 2.68 12.84 -0.07
C PRO A 176 3.51 11.63 -0.53
N SER A 177 3.49 10.52 0.21
CA SER A 177 4.16 9.27 -0.17
C SER A 177 3.35 8.45 -1.17
N GLU A 178 2.02 8.62 -1.17
CA GLU A 178 1.08 7.89 -2.04
C GLU A 178 0.65 8.70 -3.26
N MET A 179 0.45 10.01 -3.10
CA MET A 179 -0.04 10.90 -4.15
C MET A 179 0.89 12.12 -4.30
N PRO A 180 1.26 12.52 -5.54
CA PRO A 180 2.12 13.68 -5.73
C PRO A 180 1.50 14.95 -5.15
N ALA A 181 2.27 15.69 -4.35
CA ALA A 181 1.81 16.93 -3.70
C ALA A 181 1.40 18.05 -4.68
N SER A 182 1.73 17.90 -5.97
CA SER A 182 1.34 18.79 -7.06
C SER A 182 -0.05 18.48 -7.65
N TYR A 183 -0.73 17.44 -7.17
CA TYR A 183 -2.08 17.11 -7.63
C TYR A 183 -3.09 18.14 -7.12
N GLU A 184 -4.25 18.18 -7.77
CA GLU A 184 -5.29 19.13 -7.43
C GLU A 184 -5.71 19.01 -5.96
N PRO A 185 -6.03 20.12 -5.27
CA PRO A 185 -6.40 20.10 -3.85
C PRO A 185 -7.53 19.11 -3.53
N GLU A 186 -8.54 19.03 -4.41
CA GLU A 186 -9.66 18.10 -4.23
C GLU A 186 -9.20 16.64 -4.35
N ALA A 187 -8.26 16.30 -5.24
CA ALA A 187 -7.70 14.95 -5.32
C ALA A 187 -6.87 14.58 -4.07
N LEU A 188 -6.11 15.53 -3.54
CA LEU A 188 -5.37 15.35 -2.28
C LEU A 188 -6.34 15.09 -1.10
N LYS A 189 -7.50 15.74 -1.06
CA LYS A 189 -8.55 15.47 -0.06
C LYS A 189 -9.12 14.07 -0.20
N VAL A 190 -9.38 13.62 -1.43
CA VAL A 190 -9.84 12.24 -1.69
C VAL A 190 -8.80 11.25 -1.13
N GLN A 191 -7.51 11.44 -1.44
CA GLN A 191 -6.44 10.59 -0.91
C GLN A 191 -6.37 10.63 0.62
N ALA A 192 -6.52 11.79 1.26
CA ALA A 192 -6.51 11.92 2.71
C ALA A 192 -7.64 11.12 3.36
N VAL A 193 -8.88 11.24 2.86
CA VAL A 193 -10.04 10.51 3.36
C VAL A 193 -9.91 8.99 3.14
N CYS A 194 -9.44 8.57 1.96
CA CYS A 194 -9.16 7.16 1.67
C CYS A 194 -8.09 6.60 2.61
N ALA A 195 -6.97 7.31 2.76
CA ALA A 195 -5.88 6.89 3.62
C ALA A 195 -6.29 6.81 5.10
N ARG A 196 -7.05 7.79 5.59
CA ARG A 196 -7.60 7.77 6.95
C ARG A 196 -8.52 6.57 7.20
N SER A 197 -9.40 6.29 6.24
CA SER A 197 -10.35 5.16 6.33
C SER A 197 -9.62 3.82 6.33
N TYR A 198 -8.62 3.68 5.46
CA TYR A 198 -7.76 2.50 5.40
C TYR A 198 -6.98 2.32 6.72
N ALA A 199 -6.24 3.35 7.15
CA ALA A 199 -5.45 3.32 8.38
C ALA A 199 -6.31 2.97 9.59
N TYR A 200 -7.47 3.62 9.76
CA TYR A 200 -8.41 3.32 10.83
C TYR A 200 -8.80 1.84 10.88
N LYS A 201 -9.00 1.20 9.72
CA LYS A 201 -9.33 -0.24 9.65
C LYS A 201 -8.15 -1.13 9.98
N GLN A 202 -6.94 -0.78 9.54
CA GLN A 202 -5.75 -1.57 9.83
C GLN A 202 -5.29 -1.44 11.28
N THR A 203 -5.59 -0.32 11.94
CA THR A 203 -5.24 -0.08 13.35
C THR A 203 -6.25 -0.67 14.35
N GLN A 204 -7.25 -1.44 13.91
CA GLN A 204 -8.14 -2.17 14.83
C GLN A 204 -7.47 -3.38 15.51
N GLY A 205 -6.26 -3.74 15.07
CA GLY A 205 -5.44 -4.78 15.68
C GLY A 205 -3.96 -4.57 15.36
N PHE A 206 -3.12 -5.41 15.96
CA PHE A 206 -1.68 -5.38 15.70
C PHE A 206 -1.30 -6.30 14.55
N GLY A 207 -0.84 -5.72 13.43
CA GLY A 207 -0.16 -6.46 12.37
C GLY A 207 1.20 -7.00 12.82
N TYR A 208 1.80 -6.38 13.83
CA TYR A 208 3.07 -6.76 14.45
C TYR A 208 2.90 -6.86 15.98
N PRO A 209 2.25 -7.92 16.48
CA PRO A 209 1.90 -8.04 17.89
C PRO A 209 3.13 -8.08 18.82
N GLU A 210 4.24 -8.69 18.38
CA GLU A 210 5.53 -8.68 19.08
C GLU A 210 6.05 -7.28 19.41
N TYR A 211 5.71 -6.27 18.62
CA TYR A 211 6.13 -4.87 18.82
C TYR A 211 4.97 -3.95 19.20
N GLN A 212 3.78 -4.52 19.43
CA GLN A 212 2.53 -3.82 19.63
C GLN A 212 2.30 -2.73 18.57
N ALA A 213 2.67 -3.04 17.32
CA ALA A 213 2.57 -2.10 16.21
C ALA A 213 1.43 -2.52 15.28
N HIS A 214 0.71 -1.52 14.77
CA HIS A 214 -0.48 -1.72 13.96
C HIS A 214 -0.11 -2.14 12.55
N ILE A 215 0.84 -1.43 11.93
CA ILE A 215 1.14 -1.46 10.49
C ILE A 215 2.65 -1.28 10.23
N ASP A 216 3.10 -1.48 9.00
CA ASP A 216 4.44 -1.09 8.53
C ASP A 216 4.41 0.09 7.54
N ASP A 217 5.58 0.63 7.18
CA ASP A 217 5.75 1.81 6.32
C ASP A 217 5.80 1.53 4.81
N SER A 218 5.43 0.31 4.39
CA SER A 218 5.54 -0.17 3.01
C SER A 218 4.19 -0.37 2.32
N THR A 219 4.23 -0.79 1.05
CA THR A 219 3.04 -1.13 0.25
C THR A 219 2.23 -2.31 0.79
N ALA A 220 2.72 -3.02 1.82
CA ALA A 220 1.91 -4.03 2.52
C ALA A 220 0.72 -3.38 3.24
N PHE A 221 0.86 -2.11 3.64
CA PHE A 221 -0.20 -1.28 4.19
C PHE A 221 -0.34 -0.02 3.34
N GLN A 222 0.35 1.05 3.72
CA GLN A 222 0.43 2.31 2.98
C GLN A 222 1.85 2.82 3.08
N VAL A 223 2.35 3.39 1.99
CA VAL A 223 3.70 3.95 1.97
C VAL A 223 3.74 5.15 2.92
N TYR A 224 4.64 5.10 3.91
CA TYR A 224 4.75 6.13 4.96
C TYR A 224 6.17 6.68 5.04
N GLY A 225 6.30 8.01 5.00
CA GLY A 225 7.59 8.69 5.14
C GLY A 225 8.55 8.50 3.95
N ASN A 226 8.05 8.04 2.79
CA ASN A 226 8.86 7.91 1.58
C ASN A 226 9.07 9.27 0.88
N SER A 227 8.12 10.19 1.06
CA SER A 227 8.20 11.59 0.68
C SER A 227 8.20 12.46 1.94
N GLY A 228 8.84 13.63 1.89
CA GLY A 228 8.72 14.62 2.96
C GLY A 228 7.34 15.28 2.96
N GLU A 229 6.91 15.76 4.13
CA GLU A 229 5.67 16.52 4.28
C GLU A 229 5.65 17.75 3.36
N GLN A 230 4.47 18.08 2.83
CA GLN A 230 4.27 19.21 1.93
C GLN A 230 3.05 20.01 2.38
N ALA A 231 3.11 21.33 2.26
CA ALA A 231 2.02 22.21 2.72
C ALA A 231 0.67 21.91 2.04
N SER A 232 0.67 21.54 0.75
CA SER A 232 -0.54 21.19 0.01
C SER A 232 -1.18 19.89 0.53
N THR A 233 -0.39 18.87 0.83
CA THR A 233 -0.88 17.59 1.36
C THR A 233 -1.33 17.72 2.81
N ASN A 234 -0.58 18.45 3.63
CA ASN A 234 -0.96 18.69 5.02
C ASN A 234 -2.28 19.45 5.11
N ARG A 235 -2.45 20.49 4.28
CA ARG A 235 -3.72 21.21 4.17
C ARG A 235 -4.89 20.30 3.79
N ALA A 236 -4.70 19.34 2.87
CA ALA A 236 -5.77 18.41 2.49
C ALA A 236 -6.14 17.45 3.63
N VAL A 237 -5.15 17.01 4.42
CA VAL A 237 -5.37 16.23 5.66
C VAL A 237 -6.18 17.06 6.65
N ASP A 238 -5.78 18.30 6.90
CA ASP A 238 -6.44 19.20 7.86
C ASP A 238 -7.88 19.57 7.46
N GLU A 239 -8.10 19.92 6.19
CA GLU A 239 -9.43 20.25 5.68
C GLU A 239 -10.40 19.06 5.65
N THR A 240 -9.87 17.83 5.79
CA THR A 240 -10.66 16.59 5.89
C THR A 240 -10.50 15.88 7.23
N ARG A 241 -10.02 16.59 8.26
CA ARG A 241 -9.70 16.02 9.58
C ARG A 241 -10.86 15.19 10.11
N GLY A 242 -10.57 13.96 10.54
CA GLY A 242 -11.55 13.03 11.09
C GLY A 242 -12.49 12.37 10.07
N GLN A 243 -12.62 12.89 8.84
CA GLN A 243 -13.54 12.36 7.84
C GLN A 243 -13.08 10.99 7.32
N LYS A 244 -14.00 10.03 7.35
CA LYS A 244 -13.81 8.65 6.88
C LYS A 244 -14.96 8.25 5.95
N LEU A 245 -14.74 7.18 5.19
CA LEU A 245 -15.75 6.57 4.34
C LEU A 245 -16.48 5.46 5.09
N TRP A 246 -17.80 5.52 5.08
CA TRP A 246 -18.68 4.60 5.78
C TRP A 246 -19.60 3.89 4.79
N TYR A 247 -19.76 2.58 4.95
CA TYR A 247 -20.75 1.77 4.25
C TYR A 247 -21.46 0.93 5.29
N GLN A 248 -22.80 1.00 5.33
CA GLN A 248 -23.62 0.26 6.30
C GLN A 248 -23.14 0.44 7.76
N ASP A 249 -22.91 1.70 8.15
CA ASP A 249 -22.42 2.11 9.48
C ASP A 249 -21.06 1.53 9.91
N GLN A 250 -20.27 1.03 8.95
CA GLN A 250 -18.90 0.61 9.19
C GLN A 250 -17.92 1.41 8.33
N VAL A 251 -16.77 1.78 8.90
CA VAL A 251 -15.67 2.35 8.12
C VAL A 251 -15.19 1.30 7.12
N ILE A 252 -15.04 1.71 5.86
CA ILE A 252 -14.61 0.82 4.79
C ILE A 252 -13.09 0.68 4.74
N THR A 253 -12.61 -0.43 4.18
CA THR A 253 -11.23 -0.49 3.69
C THR A 253 -11.19 0.18 2.32
N ALA A 254 -10.73 1.43 2.27
CA ALA A 254 -10.66 2.24 1.06
C ALA A 254 -9.39 1.93 0.25
N TYR A 255 -9.46 0.93 -0.63
CA TYR A 255 -8.35 0.60 -1.55
C TYR A 255 -8.20 1.67 -2.64
N TYR A 256 -6.97 1.89 -3.09
CA TYR A 256 -6.64 2.82 -4.17
C TYR A 256 -5.43 2.34 -4.97
N PHE A 257 -5.32 2.80 -6.21
CA PHE A 257 -4.26 2.42 -7.15
C PHE A 257 -3.93 3.58 -8.09
N SER A 258 -2.86 3.46 -8.87
CA SER A 258 -2.32 4.60 -9.63
C SER A 258 -3.22 5.06 -10.78
N THR A 259 -3.47 4.20 -11.77
CA THR A 259 -4.11 4.60 -13.04
C THR A 259 -5.06 3.52 -13.51
N SER A 260 -6.27 3.88 -13.95
CA SER A 260 -7.22 2.93 -14.53
C SER A 260 -7.09 2.84 -16.06
N CYS A 261 -7.70 1.80 -16.62
CA CYS A 261 -7.88 1.67 -18.08
C CYS A 261 -9.17 2.35 -18.57
N GLY A 262 -9.77 3.23 -17.76
CA GLY A 262 -11.11 3.83 -17.97
C GLY A 262 -12.19 3.19 -17.09
N LYS A 263 -11.88 2.08 -16.42
CA LYS A 263 -12.80 1.36 -15.53
C LYS A 263 -12.07 0.85 -14.29
N THR A 264 -12.79 0.76 -13.18
CA THR A 264 -12.35 0.00 -11.98
C THR A 264 -12.95 -1.40 -11.99
N THR A 265 -12.58 -2.23 -11.01
CA THR A 265 -13.14 -3.55 -10.78
C THR A 265 -13.54 -3.75 -9.31
N THR A 266 -14.12 -4.90 -9.03
CA THR A 266 -14.59 -5.33 -7.71
C THR A 266 -13.51 -6.05 -6.90
N ALA A 267 -13.73 -6.21 -5.60
CA ALA A 267 -12.88 -7.02 -4.73
C ALA A 267 -12.74 -8.51 -5.14
N GLU A 268 -13.64 -9.01 -6.00
CA GLU A 268 -13.60 -10.37 -6.53
C GLU A 268 -12.34 -10.67 -7.35
N ALA A 269 -11.70 -9.63 -7.91
CA ALA A 269 -10.43 -9.78 -8.61
C ALA A 269 -9.30 -10.35 -7.72
N TRP A 270 -9.45 -10.25 -6.40
CA TRP A 270 -8.58 -10.88 -5.40
C TRP A 270 -9.13 -12.21 -4.85
N GLY A 271 -10.17 -12.77 -5.44
CA GLY A 271 -10.84 -13.99 -4.98
C GLY A 271 -11.76 -13.78 -3.78
N ASN A 272 -11.97 -12.53 -3.35
CA ASN A 272 -12.77 -12.19 -2.18
C ASN A 272 -14.15 -11.67 -2.60
N VAL A 273 -15.15 -12.54 -2.56
CA VAL A 273 -16.56 -12.14 -2.67
C VAL A 273 -17.11 -11.95 -1.27
N SER A 274 -17.45 -10.72 -0.88
CA SER A 274 -18.10 -10.45 0.41
C SER A 274 -19.12 -9.32 0.26
N PRO A 275 -20.37 -9.49 0.76
CA PRO A 275 -21.34 -8.41 0.84
C PRO A 275 -20.86 -7.18 1.61
N GLU A 276 -19.94 -7.36 2.56
CA GLU A 276 -19.32 -6.27 3.33
C GLU A 276 -18.46 -5.34 2.46
N LYS A 277 -18.08 -5.79 1.25
CA LYS A 277 -17.34 -5.02 0.25
C LYS A 277 -18.24 -4.51 -0.89
N GLY A 278 -19.56 -4.44 -0.68
CA GLY A 278 -20.53 -3.98 -1.68
C GLY A 278 -20.28 -2.57 -2.24
N TYR A 279 -19.52 -1.75 -1.50
CA TYR A 279 -19.06 -0.43 -1.93
C TYR A 279 -17.97 -0.46 -3.04
N LEU A 280 -17.29 -1.60 -3.24
CA LEU A 280 -16.26 -1.79 -4.27
C LEU A 280 -16.88 -2.39 -5.54
N GLN A 281 -17.54 -1.53 -6.31
CA GLN A 281 -18.09 -1.91 -7.62
C GLN A 281 -17.19 -1.41 -8.76
N SER A 282 -17.36 -2.02 -9.92
CA SER A 282 -16.76 -1.51 -11.15
C SER A 282 -17.46 -0.20 -11.53
N ALA A 283 -16.67 0.87 -11.63
CA ALA A 283 -17.08 2.20 -12.04
C ALA A 283 -16.46 2.53 -13.41
N GLU A 284 -17.18 3.27 -14.24
CA GLU A 284 -16.60 3.89 -15.44
C GLU A 284 -16.04 5.26 -15.06
N ILE A 285 -14.76 5.49 -15.36
CA ILE A 285 -14.02 6.70 -14.97
C ILE A 285 -14.02 7.65 -16.15
N LYS A 286 -15.18 8.23 -16.44
CA LYS A 286 -15.41 9.07 -17.63
C LYS A 286 -16.38 10.22 -17.39
N ASP A 287 -16.32 11.21 -18.28
CA ASP A 287 -17.37 12.21 -18.44
C ASP A 287 -18.27 11.89 -19.67
N ALA A 288 -19.03 12.87 -20.13
CA ALA A 288 -19.90 12.70 -21.30
C ALA A 288 -19.12 12.54 -22.62
N GLU A 289 -17.87 12.97 -22.67
CA GLU A 289 -17.04 13.00 -23.87
C GLU A 289 -16.07 11.81 -23.92
N ARG A 290 -15.36 11.52 -22.83
CA ARG A 290 -14.33 10.46 -22.78
C ARG A 290 -13.93 10.06 -21.37
N ASP A 291 -13.13 9.00 -21.28
CA ASP A 291 -12.49 8.57 -20.03
C ASP A 291 -11.52 9.65 -19.53
N TYR A 292 -11.57 9.97 -18.23
CA TYR A 292 -10.76 11.04 -17.64
C TYR A 292 -9.25 10.78 -17.80
N GLU A 293 -8.86 9.51 -17.74
CA GLU A 293 -7.46 9.09 -17.76
C GLU A 293 -6.93 8.85 -19.17
N ALA A 294 -7.73 9.10 -20.21
CA ALA A 294 -7.44 8.62 -21.56
C ALA A 294 -6.19 9.19 -22.24
N ASP A 295 -5.61 10.29 -21.72
CA ASP A 295 -4.37 10.89 -22.23
C ASP A 295 -3.14 10.53 -21.38
N LEU A 296 -3.30 9.71 -20.33
CA LEU A 296 -2.21 9.35 -19.43
C LEU A 296 -1.37 8.20 -19.99
N PRO A 297 -0.04 8.19 -19.74
CA PRO A 297 0.87 7.18 -20.31
C PRO A 297 0.46 5.74 -20.02
N TRP A 298 -0.02 5.47 -18.81
CA TRP A 298 -0.41 4.14 -18.37
C TRP A 298 -1.84 3.75 -18.75
N TYR A 299 -2.64 4.64 -19.32
CA TYR A 299 -4.02 4.32 -19.70
C TYR A 299 -4.10 3.14 -20.68
N ARG A 300 -3.13 3.05 -21.60
CA ARG A 300 -2.87 1.86 -22.41
C ARG A 300 -1.40 1.50 -22.37
N TRP A 301 -1.12 0.22 -22.50
CA TRP A 301 0.23 -0.32 -22.63
C TRP A 301 0.21 -1.58 -23.49
N ARG A 302 1.35 -1.89 -24.11
CA ARG A 302 1.55 -3.08 -24.92
C ARG A 302 2.81 -3.80 -24.44
N ALA A 303 2.71 -5.10 -24.21
CA ALA A 303 3.85 -5.96 -23.88
C ALA A 303 3.99 -7.06 -24.93
N VAL A 304 5.19 -7.23 -25.48
CA VAL A 304 5.50 -8.28 -26.45
C VAL A 304 6.42 -9.29 -25.78
N ILE A 305 5.88 -10.47 -25.44
CA ILE A 305 6.59 -11.48 -24.65
C ILE A 305 6.98 -12.64 -25.56
N PRO A 306 8.29 -12.86 -25.81
CA PRO A 306 8.75 -14.04 -26.55
C PRO A 306 8.35 -15.35 -25.88
N THR A 307 8.00 -16.36 -26.65
CA THR A 307 7.49 -17.65 -26.12
C THR A 307 8.47 -18.32 -25.15
N ASN A 308 9.77 -18.25 -25.40
CA ASN A 308 10.80 -18.78 -24.50
C ASN A 308 10.87 -17.98 -23.18
N VAL A 309 10.69 -16.66 -23.22
CA VAL A 309 10.62 -15.81 -22.03
C VAL A 309 9.37 -16.13 -21.22
N LEU A 310 8.21 -16.22 -21.86
CA LEU A 310 6.96 -16.62 -21.21
C LEU A 310 7.09 -18.02 -20.58
N THR A 311 7.66 -18.98 -21.30
CA THR A 311 7.91 -20.34 -20.80
C THR A 311 8.74 -20.32 -19.51
N ASN A 312 9.85 -19.58 -19.50
CA ASN A 312 10.69 -19.48 -18.30
C ASN A 312 9.94 -18.82 -17.13
N MET A 313 9.24 -17.72 -17.40
CA MET A 313 8.48 -17.00 -16.36
C MET A 313 7.37 -17.86 -15.76
N ILE A 314 6.55 -18.52 -16.58
CA ILE A 314 5.46 -19.36 -16.07
C ILE A 314 6.01 -20.51 -15.23
N ASN A 315 7.00 -21.26 -15.74
CA ASN A 315 7.57 -22.39 -15.00
C ASN A 315 8.18 -21.95 -13.66
N LEU A 316 8.91 -20.82 -13.64
CA LEU A 316 9.53 -20.28 -12.43
C LEU A 316 8.51 -19.72 -11.44
N ASN A 317 7.65 -18.81 -11.90
CA ASN A 317 6.76 -18.01 -11.04
C ASN A 317 5.60 -18.84 -10.50
N THR A 318 5.18 -19.89 -11.22
CA THR A 318 4.13 -20.83 -10.76
C THR A 318 4.69 -22.09 -10.09
N GLN A 319 6.01 -22.28 -10.11
CA GLN A 319 6.68 -23.49 -9.63
C GLN A 319 6.12 -24.79 -10.23
N THR A 320 5.60 -24.72 -11.45
CA THR A 320 4.94 -25.83 -12.15
C THR A 320 5.61 -26.03 -13.51
N ASN A 321 6.20 -27.21 -13.74
CA ASN A 321 6.81 -27.53 -15.03
C ASN A 321 5.75 -27.98 -16.04
N ILE A 322 5.39 -27.10 -16.98
CA ILE A 322 4.45 -27.39 -18.07
C ILE A 322 5.15 -27.70 -19.40
N GLY A 323 6.48 -27.75 -19.44
CA GLY A 323 7.26 -27.82 -20.68
C GLY A 323 7.27 -26.48 -21.41
N ASN A 324 7.50 -26.50 -22.73
CA ASN A 324 7.41 -25.29 -23.55
C ASN A 324 5.96 -24.86 -23.69
N VAL A 325 5.69 -23.55 -23.54
CA VAL A 325 4.35 -22.99 -23.69
C VAL A 325 3.87 -23.15 -25.13
N THR A 326 2.67 -23.70 -25.29
CA THR A 326 1.99 -23.90 -26.58
C THR A 326 0.75 -23.02 -26.72
N SER A 327 0.08 -22.66 -25.61
CA SER A 327 -1.01 -21.67 -25.61
C SER A 327 -1.13 -20.94 -24.28
N MET A 328 -1.71 -19.74 -24.32
CA MET A 328 -2.15 -18.98 -23.15
C MET A 328 -3.45 -18.27 -23.49
N GLU A 329 -4.44 -18.41 -22.61
CA GLU A 329 -5.77 -17.82 -22.80
C GLU A 329 -6.27 -17.20 -21.49
N VAL A 330 -6.99 -16.08 -21.59
CA VAL A 330 -7.79 -15.55 -20.47
C VAL A 330 -9.13 -16.26 -20.49
N THR A 331 -9.35 -17.16 -19.54
CA THR A 331 -10.55 -18.00 -19.47
C THR A 331 -11.68 -17.36 -18.67
N LYS A 332 -11.38 -16.35 -17.83
CA LYS A 332 -12.39 -15.62 -17.08
C LYS A 332 -12.02 -14.15 -16.93
N TYR A 333 -12.95 -13.28 -17.29
CA TYR A 333 -12.91 -11.85 -16.98
C TYR A 333 -13.86 -11.51 -15.82
N GLY A 334 -13.46 -10.56 -14.99
CA GLY A 334 -14.29 -9.95 -13.97
C GLY A 334 -14.90 -8.61 -14.43
N PRO A 335 -15.69 -7.95 -13.56
CA PRO A 335 -16.21 -6.62 -13.82
C PRO A 335 -15.11 -5.63 -14.23
N GLY A 336 -15.42 -4.73 -15.16
CA GLY A 336 -14.43 -3.78 -15.71
C GLY A 336 -13.44 -4.38 -16.71
N GLY A 337 -13.50 -5.69 -16.98
CA GLY A 337 -12.61 -6.36 -17.95
C GLY A 337 -11.28 -6.83 -17.39
N VAL A 338 -11.17 -6.96 -16.06
CA VAL A 338 -9.96 -7.52 -15.42
C VAL A 338 -9.88 -9.03 -15.69
N ALA A 339 -8.71 -9.54 -16.08
CA ALA A 339 -8.45 -10.96 -16.15
C ALA A 339 -8.47 -11.55 -14.72
N GLN A 340 -9.41 -12.45 -14.46
CA GLN A 340 -9.54 -13.17 -13.19
C GLN A 340 -8.94 -14.56 -13.23
N GLN A 341 -8.85 -15.16 -14.42
CA GLN A 341 -8.23 -16.47 -14.62
C GLN A 341 -7.55 -16.51 -15.98
N ILE A 342 -6.33 -17.04 -15.99
CA ILE A 342 -5.67 -17.49 -17.22
C ILE A 342 -5.37 -18.99 -17.13
N VAL A 343 -5.32 -19.63 -18.29
CA VAL A 343 -4.80 -21.00 -18.45
C VAL A 343 -3.61 -20.94 -19.40
N VAL A 344 -2.48 -21.45 -18.94
CA VAL A 344 -1.28 -21.62 -19.77
C VAL A 344 -1.05 -23.10 -19.99
N THR A 345 -1.01 -23.51 -21.25
CA THR A 345 -0.77 -24.90 -21.66
C THR A 345 0.63 -25.00 -22.25
N GLY A 346 1.33 -26.06 -21.90
CA GLY A 346 2.58 -26.46 -22.51
C GLY A 346 2.60 -27.93 -22.87
N GLU A 347 3.74 -28.40 -23.39
CA GLU A 347 3.92 -29.77 -23.87
C GLU A 347 3.70 -30.86 -22.81
N LEU A 348 3.93 -30.55 -21.53
CA LEU A 348 3.87 -31.52 -20.42
C LEU A 348 2.61 -31.39 -19.56
N GLY A 349 1.80 -30.34 -19.76
CA GLY A 349 0.62 -30.09 -18.95
C GLY A 349 0.12 -28.65 -19.06
N SER A 350 -0.72 -28.25 -18.12
CA SER A 350 -1.21 -26.87 -18.03
C SER A 350 -1.21 -26.38 -16.59
N VAL A 351 -1.22 -25.07 -16.43
CA VAL A 351 -1.40 -24.39 -15.15
C VAL A 351 -2.55 -23.39 -15.27
N THR A 352 -3.44 -23.40 -14.28
CA THR A 352 -4.50 -22.41 -14.12
C THR A 352 -4.06 -21.41 -13.06
N ILE A 353 -4.15 -20.12 -13.38
CA ILE A 353 -3.71 -19.04 -12.48
C ILE A 353 -4.90 -18.12 -12.25
N ASP A 354 -5.40 -18.11 -11.02
CA ASP A 354 -6.52 -17.29 -10.58
C ASP A 354 -6.08 -16.03 -9.86
N THR A 355 -6.92 -14.98 -9.90
CA THR A 355 -6.76 -13.64 -9.29
C THR A 355 -5.78 -12.73 -10.02
N GLU A 356 -6.10 -11.44 -10.05
CA GLU A 356 -5.31 -10.42 -10.78
C GLU A 356 -3.85 -10.39 -10.33
N ASN A 357 -3.61 -10.51 -9.02
CA ASN A 357 -2.27 -10.41 -8.46
C ASN A 357 -1.39 -11.61 -8.85
N LYS A 358 -1.91 -12.84 -8.80
CA LYS A 358 -1.14 -14.02 -9.23
C LYS A 358 -0.91 -14.00 -10.73
N ILE A 359 -1.87 -13.54 -11.53
CA ILE A 359 -1.70 -13.37 -12.98
C ILE A 359 -0.58 -12.38 -13.28
N ARG A 360 -0.60 -11.20 -12.64
CA ARG A 360 0.45 -10.19 -12.82
C ARG A 360 1.82 -10.66 -12.33
N THR A 361 1.86 -11.49 -11.29
CA THR A 361 3.09 -12.12 -10.81
C THR A 361 3.60 -13.17 -11.78
N ALA A 362 2.73 -14.04 -12.30
CA ALA A 362 3.12 -15.09 -13.24
C ALA A 362 3.67 -14.53 -14.55
N LEU A 363 3.10 -13.41 -15.03
CA LEU A 363 3.51 -12.70 -16.24
C LEU A 363 4.55 -11.59 -15.98
N GLY A 364 4.88 -11.33 -14.71
CA GLY A 364 5.89 -10.38 -14.29
C GLY A 364 7.29 -10.99 -14.27
N GLY A 365 8.30 -10.17 -14.49
CA GLY A 365 9.69 -10.60 -14.57
C GLY A 365 10.50 -9.74 -15.53
N ASN A 366 11.60 -10.32 -16.03
CA ASN A 366 12.54 -9.67 -16.93
C ASN A 366 12.53 -10.37 -18.30
N GLY A 367 13.05 -9.70 -19.34
CA GLY A 367 13.27 -10.31 -20.65
C GLY A 367 12.26 -9.89 -21.73
N TYR A 368 11.40 -8.90 -21.43
CA TYR A 368 10.58 -8.23 -22.42
C TYR A 368 10.46 -6.74 -22.09
N THR A 369 9.83 -5.97 -22.97
CA THR A 369 9.59 -4.54 -22.77
C THR A 369 8.11 -4.23 -22.78
N ILE A 370 7.76 -3.11 -22.15
CA ILE A 370 6.40 -2.58 -22.10
C ILE A 370 6.43 -1.19 -22.74
N GLU A 371 5.66 -1.02 -23.79
CA GLU A 371 5.41 0.27 -24.43
C GLU A 371 4.15 0.90 -23.84
N LYS A 372 4.28 2.12 -23.33
CA LYS A 372 3.17 2.92 -22.83
C LYS A 372 2.47 3.64 -23.97
N GLN A 373 1.26 4.13 -23.73
CA GLN A 373 0.48 4.87 -24.73
C GLN A 373 1.22 6.07 -25.32
N ASP A 374 2.07 6.74 -24.52
CA ASP A 374 2.84 7.91 -24.96
C ASP A 374 4.09 7.52 -25.79
N GLY A 375 4.26 6.24 -26.13
CA GLY A 375 5.41 5.69 -26.86
C GLY A 375 6.64 5.44 -25.97
N THR A 376 6.56 5.71 -24.67
CA THR A 376 7.67 5.40 -23.76
C THR A 376 7.82 3.90 -23.58
N VAL A 377 8.99 3.38 -23.91
CA VAL A 377 9.34 1.96 -23.70
C VAL A 377 10.13 1.82 -22.40
N ILE A 378 9.73 0.87 -21.57
CA ILE A 378 10.44 0.49 -20.35
C ILE A 378 10.73 -1.02 -20.35
N ASP A 379 11.74 -1.42 -19.57
CA ASP A 379 11.92 -2.83 -19.24
C ASP A 379 10.71 -3.36 -18.46
N SER A 380 10.41 -4.65 -18.63
CA SER A 380 9.41 -5.33 -17.83
C SER A 380 9.74 -5.27 -16.34
N MET A 381 8.71 -5.41 -15.50
CA MET A 381 8.81 -5.25 -14.05
C MET A 381 8.45 -6.56 -13.36
N ALA A 382 8.75 -6.65 -12.06
CA ALA A 382 8.40 -7.81 -11.23
C ALA A 382 6.92 -8.18 -11.27
N LEU A 383 6.02 -7.22 -11.49
CA LEU A 383 4.62 -7.44 -11.81
C LEU A 383 4.28 -6.84 -13.17
N LEU A 384 3.42 -7.51 -13.92
CA LEU A 384 2.72 -6.91 -15.06
C LEU A 384 1.95 -5.64 -14.59
N PRO A 385 1.87 -4.55 -15.39
CA PRO A 385 1.32 -3.27 -14.93
C PRO A 385 -0.09 -3.38 -14.33
N SER A 386 -0.95 -4.16 -14.96
CA SER A 386 -2.31 -4.47 -14.48
C SER A 386 -2.76 -5.82 -15.04
N ALA A 387 -3.87 -6.35 -14.54
CA ALA A 387 -4.52 -7.53 -15.15
C ALA A 387 -5.64 -7.14 -16.14
N PHE A 388 -5.72 -5.88 -16.59
CA PHE A 388 -6.66 -5.46 -17.62
C PHE A 388 -5.98 -5.57 -18.98
N PHE A 389 -5.98 -6.76 -19.56
CA PHE A 389 -5.35 -7.02 -20.85
C PHE A 389 -6.08 -8.09 -21.65
N THR A 390 -5.86 -8.06 -22.97
CA THR A 390 -6.11 -9.17 -23.89
C THR A 390 -4.78 -9.79 -24.30
N VAL A 391 -4.80 -11.06 -24.72
CA VAL A 391 -3.62 -11.77 -25.20
C VAL A 391 -3.86 -12.30 -26.60
N GLU A 392 -2.89 -12.12 -27.49
CA GLU A 392 -2.86 -12.72 -28.82
C GLU A 392 -1.48 -13.33 -29.10
N TYR A 393 -1.45 -14.47 -29.80
CA TYR A 393 -0.20 -15.08 -30.25
C TYR A 393 0.12 -14.62 -31.68
N GLN A 394 1.25 -13.95 -31.87
CA GLN A 394 1.68 -13.39 -33.15
C GLN A 394 3.20 -13.53 -33.31
N ASP A 395 3.65 -14.07 -34.45
CA ASP A 395 5.05 -14.16 -34.85
C ASP A 395 6.01 -14.72 -33.77
N GLY A 396 5.59 -15.77 -33.05
CA GLY A 396 6.40 -16.41 -32.00
C GLY A 396 6.33 -15.73 -30.63
N ASN A 397 5.48 -14.71 -30.48
CA ASN A 397 5.32 -13.92 -29.27
C ASN A 397 3.88 -13.95 -28.76
N TYR A 398 3.72 -13.77 -27.46
CA TYR A 398 2.45 -13.43 -26.83
C TYR A 398 2.40 -11.91 -26.66
N VAL A 399 1.49 -11.29 -27.38
CA VAL A 399 1.26 -9.84 -27.33
C VAL A 399 0.11 -9.56 -26.39
N LEU A 400 0.41 -8.78 -25.35
CA LEU A 400 -0.56 -8.34 -24.36
C LEU A 400 -0.87 -6.87 -24.62
N ASP A 401 -2.11 -6.58 -25.00
CA ASP A 401 -2.63 -5.22 -25.09
C ASP A 401 -3.47 -4.95 -23.84
N GLY A 402 -3.02 -4.01 -23.01
CA GLY A 402 -3.65 -3.73 -21.74
C GLY A 402 -3.75 -2.25 -21.42
N GLY A 403 -4.16 -1.97 -20.18
CA GLY A 403 -4.29 -0.61 -19.69
C GLY A 403 -4.32 -0.50 -18.18
N GLY A 404 -4.04 0.70 -17.68
CA GLY A 404 -3.94 0.99 -16.26
C GLY A 404 -2.65 0.48 -15.62
N PHE A 405 -2.43 0.93 -14.38
CA PHE A 405 -1.30 0.57 -13.54
C PHE A 405 -1.80 0.37 -12.10
N GLY A 406 -1.72 -0.87 -11.61
CA GLY A 406 -2.24 -1.30 -10.31
C GLY A 406 -3.40 -2.28 -10.40
N HIS A 407 -4.00 -2.58 -9.25
CA HIS A 407 -4.99 -3.65 -9.10
C HIS A 407 -6.41 -3.27 -9.58
N GLY A 408 -6.70 -1.98 -9.76
CA GLY A 408 -7.98 -1.52 -10.32
C GLY A 408 -9.16 -1.48 -9.35
N ILE A 409 -8.96 -1.64 -8.04
CA ILE A 409 -10.04 -1.76 -7.04
C ILE A 409 -10.13 -0.48 -6.23
N GLY A 410 -11.32 0.12 -6.13
CA GLY A 410 -11.52 1.38 -5.42
C GLY A 410 -11.05 2.59 -6.23
N MET A 411 -10.34 3.53 -5.60
CA MET A 411 -10.01 4.82 -6.20
C MET A 411 -8.79 4.75 -7.13
N SER A 412 -8.94 5.24 -8.37
CA SER A 412 -7.80 5.59 -9.22
C SER A 412 -7.25 6.97 -8.82
N GLN A 413 -5.98 7.06 -8.43
CA GLN A 413 -5.33 8.31 -8.01
C GLN A 413 -5.27 9.32 -9.15
N ASN A 414 -4.88 8.86 -10.34
CA ASN A 414 -4.88 9.70 -11.54
C ASN A 414 -6.30 10.04 -11.98
N GLY A 415 -7.23 9.10 -11.89
CA GLY A 415 -8.65 9.36 -12.14
C GLY A 415 -9.19 10.47 -11.24
N ALA A 416 -8.90 10.43 -9.93
CA ALA A 416 -9.29 11.47 -8.98
C ALA A 416 -8.70 12.84 -9.34
N ASN A 417 -7.44 12.88 -9.76
CA ASN A 417 -6.77 14.11 -10.19
C ASN A 417 -7.38 14.69 -11.47
N GLU A 418 -7.60 13.87 -12.50
CA GLU A 418 -8.22 14.33 -13.75
C GLU A 418 -9.68 14.76 -13.54
N MET A 419 -10.43 14.10 -12.66
CA MET A 419 -11.76 14.53 -12.24
C MET A 419 -11.74 15.88 -11.53
N ALA A 420 -10.79 16.10 -10.62
CA ALA A 420 -10.60 17.36 -9.92
C ALA A 420 -10.24 18.51 -10.89
N LYS A 421 -9.38 18.26 -11.89
CA LYS A 421 -9.07 19.23 -12.96
C LYS A 421 -10.30 19.63 -13.78
N LYS A 422 -11.31 18.75 -13.84
CA LYS A 422 -12.61 19.00 -14.49
C LYS A 422 -13.64 19.64 -13.55
N GLY A 423 -13.22 20.05 -12.36
CA GLY A 423 -14.03 20.82 -11.41
C GLY A 423 -14.86 19.98 -10.44
N LYS A 424 -14.68 18.65 -10.41
CA LYS A 424 -15.33 17.80 -9.41
C LYS A 424 -14.74 18.03 -8.03
N ASN A 425 -15.59 18.15 -7.02
CA ASN A 425 -15.14 18.21 -5.62
C ASN A 425 -14.86 16.81 -5.07
N TYR A 426 -14.16 16.74 -3.93
CA TYR A 426 -13.71 15.47 -3.35
C TYR A 426 -14.86 14.51 -2.99
N LEU A 427 -16.04 15.01 -2.61
CA LEU A 427 -17.20 14.17 -2.31
C LEU A 427 -17.77 13.51 -3.58
N GLU A 428 -17.87 14.27 -4.68
CA GLU A 428 -18.28 13.73 -5.98
C GLU A 428 -17.28 12.69 -6.50
N ILE A 429 -15.98 12.92 -6.27
CA ILE A 429 -14.93 11.98 -6.66
C ILE A 429 -15.03 10.70 -5.83
N LEU A 430 -15.11 10.80 -4.50
CA LEU A 430 -15.23 9.65 -3.61
C LEU A 430 -16.42 8.76 -3.96
N THR A 431 -17.59 9.37 -4.19
CA THR A 431 -18.83 8.65 -4.51
C THR A 431 -18.86 8.07 -5.93
N THR A 432 -17.91 8.47 -6.80
CA THR A 432 -17.70 7.81 -8.11
C THR A 432 -16.97 6.47 -7.94
N PHE A 433 -16.01 6.39 -7.01
CA PHE A 433 -15.17 5.20 -6.82
C PHE A 433 -15.72 4.21 -5.79
N TYR A 434 -16.43 4.70 -4.78
CA TYR A 434 -17.00 3.89 -3.71
C TYR A 434 -18.51 4.09 -3.68
N HIS A 435 -19.25 3.02 -3.90
CA HIS A 435 -20.71 3.05 -4.07
C HIS A 435 -21.42 3.01 -2.72
N ASP A 436 -22.54 3.75 -2.61
CA ASP A 436 -23.40 3.79 -1.43
C ASP A 436 -22.67 4.14 -0.13
N VAL A 437 -21.57 4.90 -0.23
CA VAL A 437 -20.80 5.35 0.92
C VAL A 437 -21.24 6.72 1.40
N GLU A 438 -21.02 6.97 2.69
CA GLU A 438 -21.14 8.27 3.32
C GLU A 438 -19.77 8.76 3.78
N VAL A 439 -19.53 10.07 3.65
CA VAL A 439 -18.36 10.72 4.25
C VAL A 439 -18.81 11.33 5.57
N ARG A 440 -18.27 10.83 6.69
CA ARG A 440 -18.58 11.28 8.05
C ARG A 440 -17.32 11.61 8.83
#